data_AF-A0A359ILV3-F1
#
_entry.id   AF-A0A359ILV3-F1
#
_cell.length_a   1.000
_cell.length_b   1.000
_cell.length_c   1.000
_cell.angle_alpha   90.00
_cell.angle_beta   90.00
_cell.angle_gamma   90.00
#
_symmetry.space_group_name_H-M   'P 1'
#
loop_
_entity.id
_entity.type
_entity.pdbx_description
1 polymer ?
#
loop_
_entity_poly.entity_id
_entity_poly.type
_entity_poly.pdbx_seq_one_letter_code
_entity_poly.pdbx_strand_id
1 'polypeptide(L)'
;MTLTKHAKLRMSQRQITFQDIYNCVKLGTSQPAKNGLTRYTYQDIYVIIDTNTNKIVTCCFTQSYTKQLKKYAKANCIGFYVAIKMLRSCCNAI
;
A
#
# COMPACT_ATOMS: atom_id res chain seq x y z
N MET A 1 -14.55 8.46 -5.46
CA MET A 1 -13.61 8.05 -4.38
C MET A 1 -12.46 9.05 -4.34
N THR A 2 -12.23 9.70 -3.21
CA THR A 2 -11.28 10.83 -3.12
C THR A 2 -10.07 10.45 -2.26
N LEU A 3 -8.85 10.80 -2.69
CA LEU A 3 -7.63 10.56 -1.92
C LEU A 3 -7.31 11.72 -0.97
N THR A 4 -6.98 11.43 0.28
CA THR A 4 -6.39 12.42 1.19
C THR A 4 -4.95 12.78 0.77
N LYS A 5 -4.44 13.92 1.26
CA LYS A 5 -3.03 14.31 1.10
C LYS A 5 -2.08 13.23 1.63
N HIS A 6 -2.44 12.59 2.75
CA HIS A 6 -1.64 11.51 3.32
C HIS A 6 -1.59 10.29 2.41
N ALA A 7 -2.73 9.86 1.86
CA ALA A 7 -2.79 8.75 0.91
C ALA A 7 -1.94 9.03 -0.34
N LYS A 8 -2.04 10.21 -0.93
CA LYS A 8 -1.24 10.62 -2.10
C LYS A 8 0.27 10.55 -1.82
N LEU A 9 0.71 11.02 -0.65
CA LEU A 9 2.11 10.95 -0.24
C LEU A 9 2.58 9.50 -0.11
N ARG A 10 1.78 8.63 0.52
CA ARG A 10 2.13 7.20 0.65
C ARG A 10 2.20 6.50 -0.70
N MET A 11 1.29 6.80 -1.61
CA MET A 11 1.30 6.28 -2.98
C MET A 11 2.61 6.61 -3.68
N SER A 12 2.99 7.90 -3.67
CA SER A 12 4.23 8.37 -4.29
C SER A 12 5.46 7.70 -3.69
N GLN A 13 5.59 7.69 -2.36
CA GLN A 13 6.75 7.13 -1.65
C GLN A 13 6.89 5.61 -1.83
N ARG A 14 5.77 4.90 -1.99
CA ARG A 14 5.73 3.42 -2.04
C ARG A 14 5.44 2.87 -3.43
N GLN A 15 5.39 3.73 -4.44
CA GLN A 15 4.99 3.37 -5.80
C GLN A 15 3.69 2.54 -5.83
N ILE A 16 2.73 2.88 -4.95
CA ILE A 16 1.40 2.26 -4.98
C ILE A 16 0.59 3.03 -6.01
N THR A 17 0.12 2.32 -7.03
CA THR A 17 -0.66 2.92 -8.12
C THR A 17 -2.13 3.07 -7.75
N PHE A 18 -2.87 3.87 -8.50
CA PHE A 18 -4.32 3.89 -8.39
C PHE A 18 -4.96 2.55 -8.73
N GLN A 19 -4.36 1.80 -9.67
CA GLN A 19 -4.84 0.47 -10.05
C GLN A 19 -4.69 -0.52 -8.88
N ASP A 20 -3.56 -0.47 -8.16
CA ASP A 20 -3.35 -1.29 -6.95
C ASP A 20 -4.43 -1.03 -5.91
N ILE A 21 -4.73 0.25 -5.68
CA ILE A 21 -5.78 0.67 -4.75
C ILE A 21 -7.12 0.13 -5.22
N TYR A 22 -7.50 0.36 -6.47
CA TYR A 22 -8.77 -0.10 -7.02
C TYR A 22 -8.92 -1.62 -6.89
N ASN A 23 -7.90 -2.37 -7.28
CA ASN A 23 -7.86 -3.83 -7.13
C ASN A 23 -8.00 -4.24 -5.66
N CYS A 24 -7.32 -3.54 -4.75
CA CYS A 24 -7.41 -3.81 -3.32
C CYS A 24 -8.82 -3.58 -2.76
N VAL A 25 -9.53 -2.54 -3.22
CA VAL A 25 -10.91 -2.29 -2.77
C VAL A 25 -11.88 -3.30 -3.38
N LYS A 26 -11.70 -3.66 -4.65
CA LYS A 26 -12.64 -4.51 -5.40
C LYS A 26 -12.49 -6.00 -5.07
N LEU A 27 -11.25 -6.48 -4.91
CA LEU A 27 -10.91 -7.90 -4.76
C LEU A 27 -10.39 -8.25 -3.36
N GLY A 28 -10.08 -7.24 -2.54
CA GLY A 28 -9.52 -7.46 -1.22
C GLY A 28 -10.53 -7.88 -0.16
N THR A 29 -10.02 -8.45 0.92
CA THR A 29 -10.82 -8.77 2.10
C THR A 29 -11.06 -7.50 2.91
N SER A 30 -12.32 -7.19 3.20
CA SER A 30 -12.71 -6.07 4.04
C SER A 30 -12.71 -6.47 5.52
N GLN A 31 -12.23 -5.58 6.37
CA GLN A 31 -12.18 -5.74 7.82
C GLN A 31 -12.51 -4.40 8.48
N PRO A 32 -13.36 -4.38 9.52
CA PRO A 32 -13.63 -3.17 10.26
C PRO A 32 -12.35 -2.66 10.94
N ALA A 33 -12.15 -1.34 10.88
CA ALA A 33 -11.09 -0.63 11.58
C ALA A 33 -11.71 0.37 12.58
N LYS A 34 -10.87 0.99 13.42
CA LYS A 34 -11.34 1.95 14.43
C LYS A 34 -12.03 3.15 13.77
N ASN A 35 -13.01 3.73 14.49
CA ASN A 35 -13.69 4.97 14.13
C ASN A 35 -14.47 4.92 12.80
N GLY A 36 -15.17 3.81 12.51
CA GLY A 36 -16.00 3.68 11.31
C GLY A 36 -15.19 3.61 10.00
N LEU A 37 -13.90 3.30 10.10
CA LEU A 37 -13.05 3.07 8.94
C LEU A 37 -13.11 1.59 8.55
N THR A 38 -12.90 1.31 7.26
CA THR A 38 -12.78 -0.06 6.76
C THR A 38 -11.40 -0.25 6.15
N ARG A 39 -10.73 -1.32 6.54
CA ARG A 39 -9.48 -1.77 5.92
C ARG A 39 -9.81 -2.79 4.86
N TYR A 40 -9.31 -2.57 3.65
CA TYR A 40 -9.27 -3.55 2.58
C TYR A 40 -7.84 -4.05 2.45
N THR A 41 -7.65 -5.36 2.35
CA THR A 41 -6.32 -5.96 2.17
C THR A 41 -6.33 -6.87 0.95
N TYR A 42 -5.36 -6.70 0.06
CA TYR A 42 -5.20 -7.52 -1.13
C TYR A 42 -3.71 -7.66 -1.45
N GLN A 43 -3.25 -8.90 -1.57
CA GLN A 43 -1.83 -9.22 -1.74
C GLN A 43 -0.97 -8.52 -0.66
N ASP A 44 0.04 -7.78 -1.07
CA ASP A 44 1.00 -7.11 -0.20
C ASP A 44 0.58 -5.69 0.21
N ILE A 45 -0.65 -5.27 -0.13
CA ILE A 45 -1.15 -3.91 0.10
C ILE A 45 -2.40 -3.95 0.97
N TYR A 46 -2.53 -2.94 1.84
CA TYR A 46 -3.79 -2.62 2.46
C TYR A 46 -4.14 -1.14 2.26
N VAL A 47 -5.43 -0.87 2.15
CA VAL A 47 -6.02 0.45 1.98
C VAL A 47 -7.03 0.68 3.10
N ILE A 48 -7.01 1.86 3.71
CA ILE A 48 -8.02 2.26 4.70
C ILE A 48 -8.92 3.31 4.08
N ILE A 49 -10.22 3.06 4.13
CA ILE A 49 -11.27 3.90 3.56
C ILE A 49 -12.20 4.32 4.68
N ASP A 50 -12.57 5.59 4.68
CA ASP A 50 -13.74 6.06 5.39
C ASP A 50 -14.97 5.77 4.51
N THR A 51 -15.77 4.80 4.94
CA THR A 51 -16.96 4.35 4.19
C THR A 51 -18.09 5.36 4.21
N ASN A 52 -18.14 6.26 5.19
CA ASN A 52 -19.17 7.29 5.25
C ASN A 52 -18.92 8.38 4.21
N THR A 53 -17.64 8.74 4.00
CA THR A 53 -17.27 9.82 3.07
C THR A 53 -16.68 9.32 1.75
N ASN A 54 -16.54 8.00 1.57
CA ASN A 54 -15.89 7.36 0.41
C ASN A 54 -14.50 7.95 0.10
N LYS A 55 -13.74 8.24 1.17
CA LYS A 55 -12.39 8.80 1.11
C LYS A 55 -11.34 7.76 1.48
N ILE A 56 -10.29 7.65 0.68
CA ILE A 56 -9.12 6.84 1.03
C ILE A 56 -8.24 7.63 1.98
N VAL A 57 -8.18 7.14 3.21
CA VAL A 57 -7.43 7.76 4.31
C VAL A 57 -5.95 7.46 4.15
N THR A 58 -5.58 6.20 3.86
CA THR A 58 -4.20 5.80 3.68
C THR A 58 -4.07 4.51 2.85
N CYS A 59 -2.88 4.29 2.30
CA CYS A 59 -2.48 3.04 1.66
C CYS A 59 -1.05 2.68 2.11
N CYS A 60 -0.81 1.41 2.35
CA CYS A 60 0.44 0.90 2.90
C CYS A 60 0.67 -0.54 2.47
N PHE A 61 1.90 -1.01 2.67
CA PHE A 61 2.22 -2.42 2.56
C PHE A 61 1.80 -3.19 3.80
N THR A 62 1.46 -4.45 3.63
CA THR A 62 1.28 -5.39 4.74
C THR A 62 2.56 -5.47 5.57
N GLN A 63 2.41 -5.90 6.83
CA GLN A 63 3.55 -6.03 7.72
C GLN A 63 4.54 -7.09 7.22
N SER A 64 4.04 -8.18 6.63
CA SER A 64 4.84 -9.23 6.02
C SER A 64 5.72 -8.67 4.89
N TYR A 65 5.13 -7.97 3.93
CA TYR A 65 5.88 -7.38 2.83
C TYR A 65 6.86 -6.29 3.29
N THR A 66 6.45 -5.48 4.27
CA THR A 66 7.34 -4.49 4.90
C THR A 66 8.58 -5.14 5.53
N LYS A 67 8.44 -6.31 6.17
CA LYS A 67 9.58 -7.06 6.72
C LYS A 67 10.49 -7.58 5.59
N GLN A 68 9.92 -8.07 4.50
CA GLN A 68 10.70 -8.53 3.34
C GLN A 68 11.51 -7.38 2.71
N LEU A 69 10.88 -6.23 2.47
CA LEU A 69 11.54 -5.01 1.97
C LEU A 69 12.70 -4.57 2.89
N LYS A 70 12.50 -4.61 4.22
CA LYS A 70 13.57 -4.30 5.18
C LYS A 70 14.73 -5.29 5.12
N LYS A 71 14.43 -6.58 5.00
CA LYS A 71 15.45 -7.64 4.85
C LYS A 71 16.27 -7.42 3.58
N TYR A 72 15.61 -7.12 2.46
CA TYR A 72 16.26 -6.82 1.19
C TYR A 72 17.13 -5.56 1.27
N ALA A 73 16.61 -4.48 1.87
CA ALA A 73 17.34 -3.23 2.07
C ALA A 73 18.64 -3.47 2.86
N LYS A 74 18.56 -4.26 3.95
CA LYS A 74 19.72 -4.62 4.75
C LYS A 74 20.72 -5.50 3.99
N ALA A 75 20.24 -6.50 3.26
CA ALA A 75 21.10 -7.42 2.51
C ALA A 75 21.89 -6.72 1.40
N ASN A 76 21.35 -5.64 0.82
CA ASN A 76 21.97 -4.88 -0.27
C ASN A 76 22.57 -3.54 0.18
N CYS A 77 22.60 -3.25 1.49
CA CYS A 77 23.08 -1.97 2.03
C CYS A 77 22.44 -0.72 1.40
N ILE A 78 21.14 -0.76 1.10
CA ILE A 78 20.38 0.35 0.48
C ILE A 78 19.28 0.88 1.40
N GLY A 79 18.80 2.10 1.12
CA GLY A 79 17.66 2.68 1.83
C GLY A 79 16.32 1.99 1.52
N PHE A 80 15.38 2.01 2.47
CA PHE A 80 14.08 1.34 2.35
C PHE A 80 13.28 1.76 1.11
N TYR A 81 13.26 3.05 0.77
CA TYR A 81 12.56 3.53 -0.42
C TYR A 81 13.26 3.14 -1.73
N VAL A 82 14.58 2.96 -1.70
CA VAL A 82 15.34 2.43 -2.85
C VAL A 82 15.02 0.95 -3.04
N ALA A 83 14.95 0.19 -1.94
CA ALA A 83 14.53 -1.21 -1.95
C ALA A 83 13.12 -1.40 -2.54
N ILE A 84 12.17 -0.52 -2.17
CA ILE A 84 10.82 -0.53 -2.78
C ILE A 84 10.91 -0.31 -4.29
N LYS A 85 11.67 0.71 -4.72
CA LYS A 85 11.83 1.01 -6.15
C LYS A 85 12.35 -0.19 -6.92
N MET A 86 13.41 -0.82 -6.41
CA MET A 86 14.04 -1.98 -7.06
C MET A 86 13.10 -3.19 -7.11
N LEU A 87 12.45 -3.55 -6.00
CA LEU A 87 11.61 -4.74 -5.96
C LEU A 87 10.31 -4.55 -6.76
N ARG A 88 9.75 -3.34 -6.80
CA ARG A 88 8.57 -3.04 -7.62
C ARG A 88 8.89 -2.76 -9.09
N SER A 89 10.08 -2.26 -9.42
CA SER A 89 10.50 -2.11 -10.82
C SER A 89 10.85 -3.45 -11.46
N CYS A 90 11.49 -4.36 -10.71
CA CYS A 90 11.87 -5.67 -11.23
C CYS A 90 10.67 -6.64 -11.36
N CYS A 91 9.54 -6.39 -10.69
CA CYS A 91 8.30 -7.16 -10.88
C CYS A 91 7.48 -6.74 -12.13
N ASN A 92 8.04 -5.91 -13.01
CA ASN A 92 7.50 -5.60 -14.34
C ASN A 92 8.46 -6.03 -15.48
N ALA A 93 9.41 -6.92 -15.22
CA ALA A 93 10.05 -7.69 -16.29
C ALA A 93 9.27 -8.99 -16.43
N ILE A 94 8.40 -9.02 -17.45
CA ILE A 94 7.70 -10.20 -17.97
C ILE A 94 8.70 -11.31 -18.25
#